data_AF-A0A956BFI5-F1
#
_entry.id   AF-A0A956BFI5-F1
#
_cell.length_a   1.000
_cell.length_b   1.000
_cell.length_c   1.000
_cell.angle_alpha   90.00
_cell.angle_beta   90.00
_cell.angle_gamma   90.00
#
_symmetry.space_group_name_H-M   'P 1'
#
loop_
_entity.id
_entity.type
_entity.pdbx_description
1 polymer ?
#
loop_
_entity_poly.entity_id
_entity_poly.type
_entity_poly.pdbx_seq_one_letter_code
_entity_poly.pdbx_strand_id
1 'polypeptide(L)'
;MSRIAMRAERQVEKILYKEASKLKLRSVKLADCEIGERNGVGHLISTSLLGGRTTVDRLRTYRFHMGDRPVIYICPFAGALFHPPEIHAVVEGTPSRTTVFDGKGWHGDDSLQHNAEVRLALKGFRWTLRSQALFNLKWGLQICPLDNNRSHLVMQAGTYGFWTPSFGLSKFVQVAKAVEGALSPGASERAPFRYPCFSDHALSLLQ
;
A
#
# COMPACT_ATOMS: atom_id res chain seq x y z
N MET A 1 -19.88 -2.61 -17.69
CA MET A 1 -18.68 -3.31 -17.16
C MET A 1 -18.59 -4.70 -17.78
N SER A 2 -17.41 -5.15 -18.25
CA SER A 2 -17.27 -6.47 -18.88
C SER A 2 -17.39 -7.61 -17.85
N ARG A 3 -17.89 -8.77 -18.27
CA ARG A 3 -18.00 -9.97 -17.40
C ARG A 3 -16.64 -10.40 -16.81
N ILE A 4 -15.56 -10.13 -17.54
CA ILE A 4 -14.18 -10.45 -17.15
C ILE A 4 -13.72 -9.57 -15.98
N ALA A 5 -13.94 -8.26 -16.07
CA ALA A 5 -13.59 -7.31 -15.00
C ALA A 5 -14.30 -7.66 -13.68
N MET A 6 -15.62 -7.91 -13.74
CA MET A 6 -16.40 -8.31 -12.57
C MET A 6 -15.89 -9.59 -11.91
N ARG A 7 -15.42 -10.57 -12.70
CA ARG A 7 -14.89 -11.83 -12.17
C ARG A 7 -13.55 -11.61 -11.47
N ALA A 8 -12.65 -10.83 -12.05
CA ALA A 8 -11.35 -10.50 -11.46
C ALA A 8 -11.53 -9.78 -10.12
N GLU A 9 -12.42 -8.80 -10.08
CA GLU A 9 -12.78 -8.06 -8.87
C GLU A 9 -13.30 -8.95 -7.73
N ARG A 10 -14.27 -9.83 -8.02
CA ARG A 10 -14.82 -10.75 -7.01
C ARG A 10 -13.76 -11.70 -6.47
N GLN A 11 -12.79 -12.08 -7.31
CA GLN A 11 -11.68 -12.92 -6.88
C GLN A 11 -10.74 -12.17 -5.92
N VAL A 12 -10.39 -10.92 -6.22
CA VAL A 12 -9.61 -10.06 -5.32
C VAL A 12 -10.33 -9.89 -3.98
N GLU A 13 -11.61 -9.56 -4.01
CA GLU A 13 -12.45 -9.38 -2.82
C GLU A 13 -12.48 -10.65 -1.95
N LYS A 14 -12.72 -11.83 -2.56
CA LYS A 14 -12.75 -13.11 -1.84
C LYS A 14 -11.41 -13.43 -1.16
N ILE A 15 -10.29 -13.17 -1.83
CA ILE A 15 -8.95 -13.40 -1.28
C ILE A 15 -8.69 -12.43 -0.13
N LEU A 16 -9.00 -11.16 -0.32
CA LEU A 16 -8.78 -10.11 0.68
C LEU A 16 -9.57 -10.38 1.96
N TYR A 17 -10.85 -10.76 1.86
CA TYR A 17 -11.64 -11.15 3.04
C TYR A 17 -11.09 -12.40 3.72
N LYS A 18 -10.60 -13.39 2.96
CA LYS A 18 -9.96 -14.58 3.52
C LYS A 18 -8.66 -14.24 4.25
N GLU A 19 -7.92 -13.23 3.82
CA GLU A 19 -6.71 -12.75 4.49
C GLU A 19 -7.06 -11.94 5.74
N ALA A 20 -8.00 -11.01 5.64
CA ALA A 20 -8.47 -10.20 6.76
C ALA A 20 -9.04 -11.07 7.90
N SER A 21 -9.79 -12.13 7.57
CA SER A 21 -10.35 -13.03 8.59
C SER A 21 -9.28 -13.81 9.35
N LYS A 22 -8.22 -14.26 8.68
CA LYS A 22 -7.05 -14.90 9.34
C LYS A 22 -6.33 -13.96 10.31
N LEU A 23 -6.32 -12.68 9.97
CA LEU A 23 -5.72 -11.62 10.79
C LEU A 23 -6.67 -11.08 11.86
N LYS A 24 -7.91 -11.60 11.93
CA LYS A 24 -8.98 -11.12 12.82
C LYS A 24 -9.26 -9.63 12.66
N LEU A 25 -9.06 -9.08 11.46
CA LEU A 25 -9.37 -7.69 11.17
C LEU A 25 -10.88 -7.53 10.99
N ARG A 26 -11.46 -6.50 11.60
CA ARG A 26 -12.85 -6.12 11.33
C ARG A 26 -12.90 -5.43 9.96
N SER A 27 -13.72 -5.94 9.05
CA SER A 27 -13.84 -5.42 7.69
C SER A 27 -15.10 -4.58 7.52
N VAL A 28 -14.94 -3.39 6.95
CA VAL A 28 -16.04 -2.56 6.46
C VAL A 28 -15.79 -2.27 4.98
N LYS A 29 -16.73 -2.62 4.12
CA LYS A 29 -16.63 -2.29 2.69
C LYS A 29 -16.96 -0.81 2.53
N LEU A 30 -15.97 -0.03 2.08
CA LEU A 30 -16.13 1.38 1.72
C LEU A 30 -16.14 1.52 0.19
N ALA A 31 -16.55 2.71 -0.25
CA ALA A 31 -17.04 3.03 -1.59
C ALA A 31 -16.23 2.49 -2.80
N ASP A 32 -16.96 2.18 -3.87
CA ASP A 32 -16.42 2.18 -5.23
C ASP A 32 -16.28 3.63 -5.69
N CYS A 33 -15.10 4.03 -6.16
CA CYS A 33 -14.84 5.37 -6.66
C CYS A 33 -14.43 5.28 -8.13
N GLU A 34 -15.27 5.82 -9.02
CA GLU A 34 -14.87 6.05 -10.41
C GLU A 34 -13.97 7.30 -10.44
N ILE A 35 -12.75 7.15 -10.96
CA ILE A 35 -11.86 8.29 -11.17
C ILE A 35 -12.28 8.91 -12.50
N GLY A 36 -13.27 9.80 -12.46
CA GLY A 36 -13.56 10.67 -13.60
C GLY A 36 -12.40 11.64 -13.85
N GLU A 37 -12.25 12.12 -15.09
CA GLU A 37 -11.20 13.07 -15.52
C GLU A 37 -11.10 14.37 -14.66
N ARG A 38 -12.05 14.63 -13.77
CA ARG A 38 -12.17 15.87 -12.98
C ARG A 38 -11.97 15.73 -11.47
N ASN A 39 -11.83 14.52 -10.94
CA ASN A 39 -11.60 14.35 -9.51
C ASN A 39 -10.10 14.28 -9.28
N GLY A 40 -9.53 15.26 -8.56
CA GLY A 40 -8.09 15.46 -8.31
C GLY A 40 -7.30 14.30 -7.69
N VAL A 41 -7.84 13.08 -7.67
CA VAL A 41 -7.11 11.81 -7.62
C VAL A 41 -6.36 11.68 -8.95
N GLY A 42 -5.32 12.49 -9.10
CA GLY A 42 -4.62 12.74 -10.35
C GLY A 42 -4.29 11.46 -11.11
N HIS A 43 -4.36 11.56 -12.43
CA HIS A 43 -3.93 10.56 -13.40
C HIS A 43 -2.70 9.79 -12.91
N LEU A 44 -2.93 8.69 -12.18
CA LEU A 44 -1.85 7.88 -11.68
C LEU A 44 -1.46 7.00 -12.87
N ILE A 45 -0.58 7.58 -13.67
CA ILE A 45 -0.03 6.96 -14.85
C ILE A 45 0.87 5.84 -14.37
N SER A 46 0.36 4.62 -14.40
CA SER A 46 1.18 3.44 -14.21
C SER A 46 1.81 3.09 -15.55
N THR A 47 3.09 2.75 -15.59
CA THR A 47 3.69 2.16 -16.79
C THR A 47 3.17 0.74 -16.97
N SER A 48 2.53 0.49 -18.10
CA SER A 48 1.95 -0.78 -18.50
C SER A 48 2.99 -1.71 -19.14
N LEU A 49 2.52 -2.93 -19.38
CA LEU A 49 3.16 -4.11 -19.99
C LEU A 49 4.06 -3.84 -21.21
N LEU A 50 3.85 -2.74 -21.94
CA LEU A 50 4.54 -2.39 -23.19
C LEU A 50 5.31 -1.07 -23.11
N GLY A 51 5.56 -0.55 -21.90
CA GLY A 51 6.12 0.79 -21.72
C GLY A 51 5.12 1.92 -21.98
N GLY A 52 3.84 1.57 -22.21
CA GLY A 52 2.76 2.53 -22.36
C GLY A 52 2.33 3.13 -21.03
N ARG A 53 1.82 4.35 -21.04
CA ARG A 53 1.19 4.98 -19.89
C ARG A 53 -0.26 4.45 -19.80
N THR A 54 -0.61 3.69 -18.77
CA THR A 54 -2.02 3.37 -18.47
C THR A 54 -2.54 4.29 -17.38
N THR A 55 -3.72 4.85 -17.64
CA THR A 55 -4.45 5.68 -16.70
C THR A 55 -5.36 4.79 -15.87
N VAL A 56 -5.22 4.86 -14.55
CA VAL A 56 -6.19 4.23 -13.64
C VAL A 56 -7.53 4.97 -13.79
N ASP A 57 -8.59 4.26 -14.14
CA ASP A 57 -9.93 4.81 -14.36
C ASP A 57 -10.88 4.57 -13.18
N ARG A 58 -10.51 3.66 -12.27
CA ARG A 58 -11.36 3.29 -11.14
C ARG A 58 -10.54 2.77 -9.96
N LEU A 59 -11.01 3.11 -8.76
CA LEU A 59 -10.53 2.55 -7.51
C LEU A 59 -11.63 1.76 -6.83
N ARG A 60 -11.26 0.61 -6.27
CA ARG A 60 -12.05 0.00 -5.21
C ARG A 60 -11.28 0.10 -3.90
N THR A 61 -11.94 0.59 -2.86
CA THR A 61 -11.33 0.80 -1.56
C THR A 61 -11.96 -0.09 -0.50
N TYR A 62 -11.13 -0.65 0.37
CA TYR A 62 -11.59 -1.46 1.49
C TYR A 62 -11.00 -0.89 2.78
N ARG A 63 -11.82 -0.78 3.83
CA ARG A 63 -11.37 -0.36 5.16
C ARG A 63 -11.36 -1.56 6.09
N PHE A 64 -10.21 -1.81 6.68
CA PHE A 64 -10.03 -2.79 7.74
C PHE A 64 -9.67 -2.07 9.03
N HIS A 65 -9.82 -2.75 10.16
CA HIS A 65 -9.34 -2.25 11.45
C HIS A 65 -8.35 -3.24 12.06
N MET A 66 -7.15 -2.73 12.37
CA MET A 66 -6.10 -3.41 13.12
C MET A 66 -6.14 -2.90 14.56
N GLY A 67 -6.90 -3.57 15.43
CA GLY A 67 -7.33 -2.98 16.70
C GLY A 67 -8.26 -1.79 16.39
N ASP A 68 -7.96 -0.62 16.95
CA ASP A 68 -8.73 0.61 16.69
C ASP A 68 -8.21 1.41 15.48
N ARG A 69 -7.14 0.94 14.84
CA ARG A 69 -6.49 1.67 13.74
C ARG A 69 -7.07 1.29 12.38
N PRO A 70 -7.52 2.27 11.57
CA PRO A 70 -7.97 1.99 10.22
C PRO A 70 -6.79 1.64 9.30
N VAL A 71 -7.02 0.67 8.43
CA VAL A 71 -6.13 0.29 7.33
C VAL A 71 -6.93 0.37 6.04
N ILE A 72 -6.46 1.18 5.10
CA ILE A 72 -7.11 1.39 3.82
C ILE A 72 -6.37 0.60 2.76
N TYR A 73 -7.11 -0.25 2.05
CA TYR A 73 -6.61 -1.04 0.95
C TYR A 73 -7.24 -0.53 -0.35
N ILE A 74 -6.41 -0.13 -1.31
CA ILE A 74 -6.84 0.44 -2.59
C ILE A 74 -6.47 -0.53 -3.72
N CYS A 75 -7.47 -0.91 -4.50
CA CYS A 75 -7.33 -1.67 -5.74
C CYS A 75 -7.50 -0.73 -6.94
N PRO A 76 -6.41 -0.34 -7.62
CA PRO A 76 -6.49 0.42 -8.86
C PRO A 76 -6.83 -0.48 -10.07
N PHE A 77 -7.70 0.02 -10.93
CA PHE A 77 -8.09 -0.63 -12.19
C PHE A 77 -7.90 0.30 -13.39
N ALA A 78 -7.56 -0.28 -14.54
CA ALA A 78 -7.64 0.34 -15.86
C ALA A 78 -8.46 -0.60 -16.76
N GLY A 79 -9.75 -0.31 -16.92
CA GLY A 79 -10.71 -1.21 -17.54
C GLY A 79 -10.83 -2.53 -16.76
N ALA A 80 -10.38 -3.63 -17.39
CA ALA A 80 -10.35 -4.96 -16.78
C ALA A 80 -8.98 -5.33 -16.17
N LEU A 81 -7.96 -4.48 -16.34
CA LEU A 81 -6.62 -4.71 -15.81
C LEU A 81 -6.56 -4.29 -14.34
N PHE A 82 -6.02 -5.18 -13.52
CA PHE A 82 -5.73 -4.93 -12.11
C PHE A 82 -4.29 -4.42 -11.97
N HIS A 83 -4.13 -3.26 -11.36
CA HIS A 83 -2.83 -2.68 -11.04
C HIS A 83 -2.38 -3.10 -9.63
N PRO A 84 -1.07 -3.01 -9.32
CA PRO A 84 -0.56 -3.29 -7.98
C PRO A 84 -1.36 -2.50 -6.93
N PRO A 85 -1.98 -3.16 -5.95
CA PRO A 85 -2.77 -2.50 -4.92
C PRO A 85 -1.88 -1.65 -4.01
N GLU A 86 -2.49 -0.75 -3.24
CA GLU A 86 -1.79 0.00 -2.19
C GLU A 86 -2.48 -0.23 -0.85
N ILE A 87 -1.70 -0.34 0.21
CA ILE A 87 -2.18 -0.49 1.58
C ILE A 87 -1.65 0.67 2.40
N HIS A 88 -2.54 1.34 3.12
CA HIS A 88 -2.29 2.59 3.81
C HIS A 88 -2.71 2.46 5.28
N ALA A 89 -1.92 3.03 6.17
CA ALA A 89 -2.27 3.20 7.57
C ALA A 89 -1.56 4.41 8.15
N VAL A 90 -2.13 4.94 9.23
CA VAL A 90 -1.44 5.87 10.11
C VAL A 90 -0.79 5.07 11.24
N VAL A 91 0.50 5.29 11.45
CA VAL A 91 1.28 4.69 12.55
C VAL A 91 1.79 5.79 13.48
N GLU A 92 2.02 5.44 14.74
CA GLU A 92 2.66 6.33 15.69
C GLU A 92 4.18 6.44 15.42
N GLY A 93 4.75 7.58 15.83
CA GLY A 93 6.14 7.90 15.60
C GLY A 93 6.36 8.60 14.25
N THR A 94 7.48 9.31 14.15
CA THR A 94 7.79 10.13 12.99
C THR A 94 9.25 9.94 12.59
N PRO A 95 9.55 9.47 11.35
CA PRO A 95 10.92 9.41 10.89
C PRO A 95 11.48 10.83 10.73
N SER A 96 12.80 10.95 10.71
CA SER A 96 13.45 12.25 10.51
C SER A 96 13.04 12.94 9.19
N ARG A 97 12.67 12.15 8.17
CA ARG A 97 12.20 12.60 6.85
C ARG A 97 11.40 11.49 6.16
N THR A 98 10.76 11.80 5.02
CA THR A 98 10.14 10.79 4.17
C THR A 98 11.12 9.67 3.83
N THR A 99 10.75 8.45 4.19
CA THR A 99 11.63 7.28 4.16
C THR A 99 11.02 6.20 3.27
N VAL A 100 11.84 5.59 2.42
CA VAL A 100 11.39 4.62 1.41
C VAL A 100 12.16 3.32 1.52
N PHE A 101 11.47 2.19 1.39
CA PHE A 101 12.06 0.88 1.17
C PHE A 101 11.87 0.44 -0.28
N ASP A 102 12.95 0.08 -0.99
CA ASP A 102 12.93 -0.30 -2.41
C ASP A 102 13.24 -1.79 -2.68
N GLY A 103 13.24 -2.62 -1.63
CA GLY A 103 13.63 -4.03 -1.72
C GLY A 103 15.12 -4.29 -1.51
N LYS A 104 15.98 -3.27 -1.62
CA LYS A 104 17.41 -3.35 -1.29
C LYS A 104 17.70 -2.77 0.10
N GLY A 105 16.93 -1.79 0.54
CA GLY A 105 17.05 -1.19 1.87
C GLY A 105 16.14 0.00 2.07
N TRP A 106 16.17 0.54 3.28
CA TRP A 106 15.56 1.82 3.61
C TRP A 106 16.47 2.98 3.17
N HIS A 107 15.85 4.05 2.70
CA HIS A 107 16.48 5.30 2.31
C HIS A 107 15.78 6.45 3.02
N GLY A 108 16.53 7.27 3.75
CA GLY A 108 16.00 8.42 4.49
C GLY A 108 16.19 8.29 6.00
N ASP A 109 15.92 7.14 6.58
CA ASP A 109 16.08 6.91 8.02
C ASP A 109 16.85 5.61 8.30
N ASP A 110 18.07 5.76 8.81
CA ASP A 110 18.97 4.64 9.10
C ASP A 110 18.47 3.83 10.30
N SER A 111 17.64 4.39 11.18
CA SER A 111 17.10 3.68 12.35
C SER A 111 16.27 2.46 11.93
N LEU A 112 15.49 2.61 10.85
CA LEU A 112 14.67 1.52 10.30
C LEU A 112 15.53 0.43 9.63
N GLN A 113 16.66 0.81 9.04
CA GLN A 113 17.59 -0.12 8.40
C GLN A 113 18.25 -1.05 9.43
N HIS A 114 18.56 -0.53 10.62
CA HIS A 114 19.28 -1.26 11.66
C HIS A 114 18.38 -1.94 12.70
N ASN A 115 17.08 -1.61 12.74
CA ASN A 115 16.14 -2.22 13.66
C ASN A 115 15.88 -3.71 13.34
N ALA A 116 16.10 -4.59 14.32
CA ALA A 116 16.00 -6.04 14.15
C ALA A 116 14.58 -6.53 13.85
N GLU A 117 13.57 -5.93 14.48
CA GLU A 117 12.15 -6.28 14.28
C GLU A 117 11.68 -5.86 12.89
N VAL A 118 12.08 -4.67 12.43
CA VAL A 118 11.80 -4.19 11.06
C VAL A 118 12.44 -5.12 10.03
N ARG A 119 13.71 -5.49 10.21
CA ARG A 119 14.40 -6.44 9.32
C ARG A 119 13.72 -7.81 9.30
N LEU A 120 13.27 -8.32 10.45
CA LEU A 120 12.52 -9.56 10.54
C LEU A 120 11.16 -9.46 9.84
N ALA A 121 10.44 -8.36 10.06
CA ALA A 121 9.17 -8.06 9.41
C ALA A 121 9.32 -7.88 7.89
N LEU A 122 10.49 -7.51 7.38
CA LEU A 122 10.81 -7.44 5.95
C LEU A 122 11.38 -8.75 5.39
N LYS A 123 11.65 -9.76 6.21
CA LYS A 123 12.16 -11.05 5.73
C LYS A 123 11.18 -11.69 4.74
N GLY A 124 11.68 -12.16 3.61
CA GLY A 124 10.84 -12.77 2.57
C GLY A 124 9.96 -11.77 1.81
N PHE A 125 10.16 -10.46 2.01
CA PHE A 125 9.59 -9.41 1.18
C PHE A 125 10.24 -9.47 -0.21
N ARG A 126 9.71 -10.36 -1.04
CA ARG A 126 10.10 -10.50 -2.45
C ARG A 126 9.00 -9.95 -3.31
N TRP A 127 9.37 -8.94 -4.08
CA TRP A 127 8.52 -8.35 -5.09
C TRP A 127 8.75 -9.06 -6.40
N THR A 128 7.86 -9.98 -6.72
CA THR A 128 7.83 -10.61 -8.04
C THR A 128 6.38 -10.75 -8.46
N LEU A 129 5.94 -9.97 -9.45
CA LEU A 129 4.86 -10.47 -10.29
C LEU A 129 5.40 -11.67 -11.06
N ARG A 130 4.61 -12.73 -11.22
CA ARG A 130 5.00 -14.01 -11.87
C ARG A 130 5.60 -13.88 -13.30
N SER A 131 5.61 -12.68 -13.86
CA SER A 131 6.39 -12.31 -15.04
C SER A 131 7.31 -11.15 -14.69
N GLN A 132 8.62 -11.40 -14.71
CA GLN A 132 9.69 -10.43 -14.46
C GLN A 132 9.65 -9.18 -15.37
N ALA A 133 8.77 -9.14 -16.39
CA ALA A 133 8.71 -8.10 -17.40
C ALA A 133 7.60 -7.04 -17.21
N LEU A 134 6.61 -7.24 -16.33
CA LEU A 134 5.32 -6.53 -16.47
C LEU A 134 5.10 -5.30 -15.58
N PHE A 135 5.77 -5.20 -14.42
CA PHE A 135 5.75 -3.99 -13.58
C PHE A 135 7.10 -3.81 -12.90
N ASN A 136 7.85 -2.78 -13.27
CA ASN A 136 9.08 -2.40 -12.59
C ASN A 136 8.74 -1.34 -11.53
N LEU A 137 8.45 -1.79 -10.31
CA LEU A 137 8.12 -0.91 -9.19
C LEU A 137 9.41 -0.37 -8.56
N LYS A 138 9.44 0.96 -8.34
CA LYS A 138 10.62 1.65 -7.81
C LYS A 138 10.70 1.65 -6.27
N TRP A 139 9.61 1.27 -5.60
CA TRP A 139 9.48 1.27 -4.14
C TRP A 139 8.51 0.16 -3.71
N GLY A 140 8.63 -0.29 -2.46
CA GLY A 140 7.73 -1.24 -1.85
C GLY A 140 7.04 -0.70 -0.59
N LEU A 141 7.72 0.16 0.17
CA LEU A 141 7.14 0.88 1.32
C LEU A 141 7.57 2.33 1.29
N GLN A 142 6.71 3.20 1.78
CA GLN A 142 7.05 4.58 2.05
C GLN A 142 6.39 5.05 3.35
N ILE A 143 7.16 5.75 4.17
CA ILE A 143 6.71 6.37 5.42
C ILE A 143 6.86 7.87 5.24
N CYS A 144 5.76 8.58 5.37
CA CYS A 144 5.71 10.03 5.26
C CYS A 144 5.33 10.63 6.62
N PRO A 145 6.14 11.53 7.19
CA PRO A 145 5.76 12.30 8.37
C PRO A 145 4.39 12.97 8.21
N LEU A 146 3.58 12.89 9.27
CA LEU A 146 2.35 13.65 9.49
C LEU A 146 2.49 14.46 10.78
N ASP A 147 1.49 15.30 11.06
CA ASP A 147 1.42 16.06 12.31
C ASP A 147 1.13 15.16 13.53
N ASN A 148 1.44 15.68 14.71
CA ASN A 148 1.17 15.06 16.02
C ASN A 148 1.85 13.71 16.25
N ASN A 149 3.14 13.59 15.88
CA ASN A 149 3.94 12.38 16.07
C ASN A 149 3.34 11.14 15.38
N ARG A 150 2.85 11.34 14.15
CA ARG A 150 2.27 10.27 13.34
C ARG A 150 2.98 10.21 11.99
N SER A 151 2.82 9.08 11.33
CA SER A 151 3.30 8.90 9.97
C SER A 151 2.27 8.16 9.13
N HIS A 152 2.17 8.52 7.86
CA HIS A 152 1.45 7.76 6.86
C HIS A 152 2.39 6.68 6.32
N LEU A 153 2.12 5.43 6.69
CA LEU A 153 2.78 4.27 6.11
C LEU A 153 1.95 3.80 4.91
N VAL A 154 2.62 3.73 3.76
CA VAL A 154 2.07 3.18 2.52
C VAL A 154 2.92 2.01 2.08
N MET A 155 2.25 0.95 1.65
CA MET A 155 2.84 -0.19 1.00
C MET A 155 2.16 -0.35 -0.35
N GLN A 156 2.91 -0.18 -1.43
CA GLN A 156 2.48 -0.80 -2.67
C GLN A 156 2.45 -2.30 -2.40
N ALA A 157 1.49 -3.06 -2.90
CA ALA A 157 1.39 -4.49 -2.68
C ALA A 157 1.55 -5.26 -4.00
N GLY A 158 2.11 -6.48 -3.90
CA GLY A 158 2.33 -7.40 -5.02
C GLY A 158 2.13 -8.85 -4.60
N THR A 159 2.42 -9.80 -5.50
CA THR A 159 2.45 -11.22 -5.14
C THR A 159 3.74 -11.58 -4.41
N TYR A 160 3.62 -12.08 -3.17
CA TYR A 160 4.75 -12.51 -2.35
C TYR A 160 4.95 -14.03 -2.42
N GLY A 161 6.12 -14.47 -2.88
CA GLY A 161 6.48 -15.90 -2.96
C GLY A 161 5.85 -16.66 -4.14
N PHE A 162 6.35 -17.87 -4.43
CA PHE A 162 6.05 -18.62 -5.66
C PHE A 162 4.60 -19.17 -5.73
N TRP A 163 3.87 -19.18 -4.61
CA TRP A 163 2.59 -19.89 -4.47
C TRP A 163 1.49 -19.14 -3.69
N THR A 164 1.73 -17.93 -3.21
CA THR A 164 0.78 -17.24 -2.32
C THR A 164 -0.01 -16.17 -3.07
N PRO A 165 -1.34 -16.29 -3.19
CA PRO A 165 -2.21 -15.22 -3.66
C PRO A 165 -2.40 -14.16 -2.56
N SER A 166 -1.40 -13.90 -1.71
CA SER A 166 -1.51 -12.90 -0.65
C SER A 166 -1.19 -11.55 -1.27
N PHE A 167 -2.14 -10.62 -1.17
CA PHE A 167 -1.97 -9.25 -1.63
C PHE A 167 -1.30 -8.37 -0.57
N GLY A 168 -0.46 -8.97 0.28
CA GLY A 168 0.39 -8.26 1.22
C GLY A 168 -0.28 -7.76 2.50
N LEU A 169 -1.59 -7.92 2.72
CA LEU A 169 -2.23 -7.35 3.93
C LEU A 169 -1.62 -7.86 5.24
N SER A 170 -1.36 -9.17 5.35
CA SER A 170 -0.68 -9.76 6.50
C SER A 170 0.74 -9.22 6.67
N LYS A 171 1.44 -9.04 5.56
CA LYS A 171 2.81 -8.52 5.54
C LYS A 171 2.84 -7.05 5.95
N PHE A 172 1.90 -6.26 5.45
CA PHE A 172 1.70 -4.88 5.82
C PHE A 172 1.46 -4.72 7.30
N VAL A 173 0.55 -5.51 7.88
CA VAL A 173 0.25 -5.50 9.32
C VAL A 173 1.50 -5.81 10.14
N GLN A 174 2.32 -6.78 9.72
CA GLN A 174 3.59 -7.10 10.39
C GLN A 174 4.59 -5.94 10.31
N VAL A 175 4.76 -5.35 9.12
CA VAL A 175 5.67 -4.22 8.91
C VAL A 175 5.20 -2.98 9.67
N ALA A 176 3.91 -2.66 9.65
CA ALA A 176 3.35 -1.50 10.35
C ALA A 176 3.64 -1.55 11.85
N LYS A 177 3.45 -2.72 12.48
CA LYS A 177 3.78 -2.92 13.90
C LYS A 177 5.27 -2.77 14.18
N ALA A 178 6.12 -3.36 13.35
CA ALA A 178 7.57 -3.29 13.54
C ALA A 178 8.13 -1.88 13.31
N VAL A 179 7.61 -1.16 12.32
CA VAL A 179 7.97 0.24 12.04
C VAL A 179 7.55 1.14 13.21
N GLU A 180 6.33 0.99 13.70
CA GLU A 180 5.84 1.78 14.85
C GLU A 180 6.72 1.61 16.09
N GLY A 181 7.15 0.37 16.41
CA GLY A 181 8.09 0.12 17.51
C GLY A 181 9.51 0.65 17.28
N ALA A 182 9.86 0.98 16.02
CA ALA A 182 11.18 1.49 15.65
C ALA A 182 11.23 3.02 15.50
N LEU A 183 10.09 3.64 15.21
CA LEU A 183 10.00 5.09 15.05
C LEU A 183 10.06 5.76 16.42
N SER A 184 10.89 6.79 16.52
CA SER A 184 10.97 7.63 17.72
C SER A 184 10.07 8.86 17.58
N PRO A 185 9.60 9.45 18.68
CA PRO A 185 9.01 10.77 18.64
C PRO A 185 10.01 11.79 18.13
N GLY A 186 9.63 12.52 17.08
CA GLY A 186 10.50 13.51 16.46
C GLY A 186 9.69 14.65 15.86
N ALA A 187 10.23 15.87 15.95
CA ALA A 187 9.74 16.97 15.13
C ALA A 187 10.21 16.73 13.69
N SER A 188 9.27 16.44 12.80
CA SER A 188 9.53 16.42 11.36
C SER A 188 8.41 17.20 10.67
N GLU A 189 8.78 18.05 9.73
CA GLU A 189 7.81 18.75 8.91
C GLU A 189 7.18 17.77 7.91
N ARG A 190 5.89 18.00 7.60
CA ARG A 190 5.20 17.24 6.57
C ARG A 190 5.96 17.38 5.25
N ALA A 191 6.58 16.29 4.81
CA ALA A 191 7.25 16.20 3.54
C ALA A 191 6.32 15.61 2.47
N PRO A 192 6.52 15.92 1.18
CA PRO A 192 5.76 15.27 0.12
C PRO A 192 6.13 13.79 0.00
N PHE A 193 5.23 13.02 -0.61
CA PHE A 193 5.55 11.65 -0.96
C PHE A 193 6.66 11.61 -2.03
N ARG A 194 7.67 10.74 -1.84
CA ARG A 194 8.75 10.56 -2.81
C ARG A 194 8.27 9.87 -4.09
N TYR A 195 7.32 8.95 -3.97
CA TYR A 195 6.70 8.27 -5.11
C TYR A 195 5.20 8.54 -5.18
N PRO A 196 4.62 8.62 -6.39
CA PRO A 196 3.17 8.74 -6.55
C PRO A 196 2.45 7.56 -5.91
N CYS A 197 1.40 7.86 -5.17
CA CYS A 197 0.49 6.91 -4.53
C CYS A 197 -0.88 7.58 -4.35
N PHE A 198 -1.90 6.81 -3.95
CA PHE A 198 -3.25 7.33 -3.69
C PHE A 198 -3.36 7.98 -2.30
N SER A 199 -2.34 8.72 -1.86
CA SER A 199 -2.22 9.23 -0.48
C SER A 199 -3.38 10.12 -0.07
N ASP A 200 -3.83 11.03 -0.93
CA ASP A 200 -4.87 12.00 -0.57
C ASP A 200 -6.22 11.31 -0.39
N HIS A 201 -6.55 10.39 -1.31
CA HIS A 201 -7.74 9.54 -1.20
C HIS A 201 -7.68 8.67 0.07
N ALA A 202 -6.55 8.02 0.31
CA ALA A 202 -6.37 7.18 1.49
C ALA A 202 -6.45 7.98 2.80
N LEU A 203 -5.80 9.14 2.88
CA LEU A 203 -5.80 9.99 4.07
C LEU A 203 -7.20 10.51 4.40
N SER A 204 -8.01 10.85 3.39
CA SER A 204 -9.40 11.26 3.62
C SER A 204 -10.26 10.16 4.26
N LEU A 205 -9.85 8.89 4.12
CA LEU A 205 -10.54 7.73 4.67
C LEU A 205 -9.91 7.21 5.98
N LEU A 206 -8.70 7.68 6.31
CA LEU A 206 -7.95 7.33 7.53
C LEU A 206 -8.22 8.30 8.69
N GLN A 207 -8.74 9.49 8.39
CA GLN A 207 -9.25 10.47 9.37
C GLN A 207 -10.58 10.01 9.97
#